data_AF-A0A6M0HQV2-F1
#
_entry.id   AF-A0A6M0HQV2-F1
#
_cell.length_a   1.000
_cell.length_b   1.000
_cell.length_c   1.000
_cell.angle_alpha   90.00
_cell.angle_beta   90.00
_cell.angle_gamma   90.00
#
_symmetry.space_group_name_H-M   'P 1'
#
loop_
_entity.id
_entity.type
_entity.pdbx_description
1 polymer ?
#
loop_
_entity_poly.entity_id
_entity_poly.type
_entity_poly.pdbx_seq_one_letter_code
_entity_poly.pdbx_strand_id
1 'polypeptide(L)'
;MAAARRSGARVREVRAERLARALAAPTPAARLAALDDPILTRADRRKLREHVGVSLAPESSTSKTSKRRPLANRLRVALASQRYNPVNLLICVFVGGSIVTALAFAWAHTGRGAQMSGLCRDPVFTWSDGTPRYPSISKGTRVIVRSESTEVATIAYWQPLAGYGITTVEKVCLVKGE
;
A
#
# COMPACT_ATOMS: atom_id res chain seq x y z
N MET A 1 5.99 28.31 -8.60
CA MET A 1 4.77 28.57 -7.80
C MET A 1 3.96 29.81 -8.24
N ALA A 2 4.55 30.87 -8.81
CA ALA A 2 3.80 32.06 -9.23
C ALA A 2 2.81 31.82 -10.40
N ALA A 3 3.15 30.96 -11.37
CA ALA A 3 2.29 30.64 -12.51
C ALA A 3 0.99 29.92 -12.11
N ALA A 4 1.05 29.01 -11.13
CA ALA A 4 -0.12 28.29 -10.60
C ALA A 4 -1.08 29.20 -9.83
N ARG A 5 -0.55 30.25 -9.18
CA ARG A 5 -1.39 31.27 -8.52
C ARG A 5 -2.11 32.16 -9.55
N ARG A 6 -1.43 32.52 -10.65
CA ARG A 6 -2.05 33.30 -11.75
C ARG A 6 -3.11 32.51 -12.51
N SER A 7 -2.89 31.22 -12.78
CA SER A 7 -3.90 30.38 -13.43
C SER A 7 -5.13 30.20 -12.54
N GLY A 8 -4.93 29.99 -11.23
CA GLY A 8 -6.03 29.91 -10.26
C GLY A 8 -6.79 31.23 -10.04
N ALA A 9 -6.16 32.38 -10.28
CA ALA A 9 -6.84 33.68 -10.23
C ALA A 9 -7.72 33.90 -11.47
N ARG A 10 -7.20 33.62 -12.68
CA ARG A 10 -7.97 33.73 -13.92
C ARG A 10 -9.21 32.84 -13.95
N VAL A 11 -9.11 31.61 -13.43
CA VAL A 11 -10.27 30.69 -13.35
C VAL A 11 -11.35 31.23 -12.41
N ARG A 12 -10.99 31.91 -11.32
CA ARG A 12 -11.97 32.53 -10.41
C ARG A 12 -12.69 33.71 -11.05
N GLU A 13 -11.95 34.52 -11.80
CA GLU A 13 -12.48 35.69 -12.49
C GLU A 13 -13.48 35.29 -13.58
N VAL A 14 -13.08 34.37 -14.48
CA VAL A 14 -13.95 33.83 -15.54
C VAL A 14 -15.21 33.20 -14.95
N ARG A 15 -15.08 32.51 -13.81
CA ARG A 15 -16.21 31.88 -13.13
C ARG A 15 -17.15 32.89 -12.50
N ALA A 16 -16.63 33.95 -11.88
CA ALA A 16 -17.45 35.02 -11.31
C ALA A 16 -18.23 35.76 -12.40
N GLU A 17 -17.57 36.02 -13.54
CA GLU A 17 -18.19 36.68 -14.69
C GLU A 17 -19.31 35.83 -15.33
N ARG A 18 -19.11 34.51 -15.46
CA ARG A 18 -20.14 33.60 -15.95
C ARG A 18 -21.32 33.47 -14.98
N LEU A 19 -21.07 33.44 -13.68
CA LEU A 19 -22.13 33.46 -12.68
C LEU A 19 -22.96 34.75 -12.76
N ALA A 20 -22.29 35.90 -12.91
CA ALA A 20 -22.97 37.20 -13.05
C ALA A 20 -23.85 37.24 -14.31
N ARG A 21 -23.33 36.75 -15.45
CA ARG A 21 -24.13 36.63 -16.70
C ARG A 21 -25.32 35.67 -16.56
N ALA A 22 -25.14 34.56 -15.86
CA ALA A 22 -26.21 33.60 -15.60
C ALA A 22 -27.33 34.19 -14.72
N LEU A 23 -26.99 34.99 -13.72
CA LEU A 23 -27.97 35.68 -12.87
C LEU A 23 -28.67 36.84 -13.59
N ALA A 24 -27.94 37.56 -14.45
CA ALA A 24 -28.47 38.67 -15.24
C ALA A 24 -29.35 38.22 -16.43
N ALA A 25 -29.47 36.92 -16.70
CA ALA A 25 -30.31 36.44 -17.80
C ALA A 25 -31.79 36.82 -17.58
N PRO A 26 -32.49 37.33 -18.61
CA PRO A 26 -33.83 37.90 -18.46
C PRO A 26 -34.94 36.85 -18.27
N THR A 27 -34.75 35.62 -18.76
CA THR A 27 -35.76 34.55 -18.67
C THR A 27 -35.37 33.46 -17.67
N PRO A 28 -36.34 32.91 -16.91
CA PRO A 28 -36.08 31.84 -15.96
C PRO A 28 -35.55 30.57 -16.64
N ALA A 29 -35.97 30.27 -17.87
CA ALA A 29 -35.45 29.16 -18.67
C ALA A 29 -33.95 29.33 -19.01
N ALA A 30 -33.50 30.55 -19.35
CA ALA A 30 -32.09 30.83 -19.60
C ALA A 30 -31.24 30.72 -18.32
N ARG A 31 -31.81 31.10 -17.15
CA ARG A 31 -31.15 30.92 -15.84
C ARG A 31 -31.01 29.44 -15.47
N LEU A 32 -32.00 28.61 -15.81
CA LEU A 32 -31.97 27.17 -15.59
C LEU A 32 -30.97 26.47 -16.51
N ALA A 33 -30.90 26.86 -17.80
CA ALA A 33 -29.89 26.33 -18.73
C ALA A 33 -28.46 26.62 -18.27
N ALA A 34 -28.25 27.72 -17.55
CA ALA A 34 -26.95 28.05 -16.96
C ALA A 34 -26.54 27.12 -15.80
N LEU A 35 -27.46 26.35 -15.20
CA LEU A 35 -27.12 25.36 -14.16
C LEU A 35 -26.26 24.21 -14.70
N ASP A 36 -26.36 23.93 -16.01
CA ASP A 36 -25.61 22.88 -16.69
C ASP A 36 -24.19 23.33 -17.08
N ASP A 37 -23.80 24.59 -16.84
CA ASP A 37 -22.45 25.08 -17.15
C ASP A 37 -21.39 24.31 -16.31
N PRO A 38 -20.44 23.61 -16.94
CA PRO A 38 -19.40 22.84 -16.24
C PRO A 38 -18.40 23.72 -15.46
N ILE A 39 -18.34 25.03 -15.75
CA ILE A 39 -17.44 25.98 -15.09
C ILE A 39 -18.01 26.42 -13.73
N LEU A 40 -19.33 26.32 -13.53
CA LEU A 40 -19.98 26.67 -12.29
C LEU A 40 -19.78 25.61 -11.22
N THR A 41 -19.51 26.07 -10.02
CA THR A 41 -19.29 25.21 -8.87
C THR A 41 -20.60 24.88 -8.17
N ARG A 42 -20.61 23.87 -7.31
CA ARG A 42 -21.80 23.47 -6.55
C ARG A 42 -22.40 24.62 -5.73
N ALA A 43 -21.55 25.49 -5.18
CA ALA A 43 -22.02 26.64 -4.42
C ALA A 43 -22.70 27.70 -5.30
N ASP A 44 -22.21 27.91 -6.52
CA ASP A 44 -22.76 28.89 -7.46
C ASP A 44 -24.09 28.40 -8.05
N ARG A 45 -24.16 27.11 -8.36
CA ARG A 45 -25.42 26.47 -8.80
C ARG A 45 -26.49 26.54 -7.72
N ARG A 46 -26.12 26.41 -6.44
CA ARG A 46 -27.04 26.60 -5.31
C ARG A 46 -27.57 28.04 -5.27
N LYS A 47 -26.70 29.05 -5.40
CA LYS A 47 -27.11 30.46 -5.47
C LYS A 47 -28.05 30.75 -6.66
N LEU A 48 -27.77 30.17 -7.83
CA LEU A 48 -28.65 30.28 -9.00
C LEU A 48 -30.02 29.65 -8.76
N ARG A 49 -30.08 28.46 -8.11
CA ARG A 49 -31.36 27.82 -7.75
C ARG A 49 -32.15 28.62 -6.73
N GLU A 50 -31.48 29.15 -5.70
CA GLU A 50 -32.09 30.05 -4.71
C GLU A 50 -32.68 31.30 -5.39
N HIS A 51 -32.00 31.86 -6.40
CA HIS A 51 -32.45 33.07 -7.10
C HIS A 51 -33.57 32.84 -8.14
N VAL A 52 -33.66 31.65 -8.73
CA VAL A 52 -34.71 31.31 -9.69
C VAL A 52 -36.06 31.00 -8.99
N GLY A 53 -36.06 30.77 -7.66
CA GLY A 53 -37.28 30.64 -6.86
C GLY A 53 -38.13 29.40 -7.18
N VAL A 54 -37.69 28.55 -8.11
CA VAL A 54 -38.34 27.29 -8.44
C VAL A 54 -37.82 26.24 -7.48
N SER A 55 -38.71 25.66 -6.68
CA SER A 55 -38.45 24.50 -5.81
C SER A 55 -38.23 23.25 -6.68
N LEU A 56 -37.14 23.24 -7.46
CA LEU A 56 -36.61 22.05 -8.10
C LEU A 56 -36.22 21.10 -6.98
N ALA A 57 -36.68 19.85 -7.07
CA ALA A 57 -36.46 18.81 -6.07
C ALA A 57 -35.00 18.85 -5.59
N PRO A 58 -34.78 18.78 -4.26
CA PRO A 58 -33.43 18.86 -3.71
C PRO A 58 -32.56 17.82 -4.42
N GLU A 59 -31.47 18.28 -5.04
CA GLU A 59 -30.46 17.42 -5.62
C GLU A 59 -30.11 16.41 -4.53
N SER A 60 -30.48 15.14 -4.76
CA SER A 60 -30.53 14.14 -3.71
C SER A 60 -29.21 14.17 -2.98
N SER A 61 -29.26 14.56 -1.70
CA SER A 61 -28.09 14.49 -0.87
C SER A 61 -27.80 13.00 -0.79
N THR A 62 -26.83 12.54 -1.58
CA THR A 62 -26.03 11.37 -1.22
C THR A 62 -25.30 11.80 0.04
N SER A 63 -26.06 11.80 1.13
CA SER A 63 -25.59 12.10 2.46
C SER A 63 -24.49 11.10 2.69
N LYS A 64 -23.34 11.67 3.05
CA LYS A 64 -22.16 10.94 3.48
C LYS A 64 -22.52 10.20 4.76
N THR A 65 -23.23 9.09 4.66
CA THR A 65 -23.20 8.06 5.70
C THR A 65 -21.88 7.35 5.50
N SER A 66 -20.84 7.89 6.14
CA SER A 66 -19.52 7.27 6.27
C SER A 66 -19.61 5.99 7.11
N LYS A 67 -20.40 5.01 6.68
CA LYS A 67 -20.12 3.62 7.04
C LYS A 67 -18.89 3.26 6.22
N ARG A 68 -17.74 3.12 6.91
CA ARG A 68 -16.52 2.56 6.32
C ARG A 68 -16.92 1.24 5.68
N ARG A 69 -17.15 1.24 4.36
CA ARG A 69 -17.44 0.02 3.61
C ARG A 69 -16.29 -0.94 3.89
N PRO A 70 -16.57 -2.20 4.22
CA PRO A 70 -15.52 -3.19 4.47
C PRO A 70 -14.55 -3.18 3.28
N LEU A 71 -13.25 -3.35 3.56
CA LEU A 71 -12.18 -3.31 2.55
C LEU A 71 -12.51 -4.16 1.31
N ALA A 72 -13.14 -5.32 1.52
CA ALA A 72 -13.62 -6.20 0.47
C ALA A 72 -14.64 -5.54 -0.49
N ASN A 73 -15.57 -4.73 0.02
CA ASN A 73 -16.54 -4.01 -0.82
C ASN A 73 -15.91 -2.83 -1.56
N ARG A 74 -14.85 -2.22 -1.01
CA ARG A 74 -14.07 -1.20 -1.74
C ARG A 74 -13.27 -1.83 -2.88
N LEU A 75 -12.65 -2.99 -2.63
CA LEU A 75 -11.94 -3.77 -3.64
C LEU A 75 -12.89 -4.24 -4.75
N ARG A 76 -14.06 -4.80 -4.40
CA ARG A 76 -15.06 -5.23 -5.40
C ARG A 76 -15.55 -4.08 -6.26
N VAL A 77 -15.78 -2.90 -5.68
CA VAL A 77 -16.19 -1.71 -6.45
C VAL A 77 -15.05 -1.17 -7.30
N ALA A 78 -13.81 -1.18 -6.79
CA ALA A 78 -12.63 -0.78 -7.56
C ALA A 78 -12.41 -1.71 -8.77
N LEU A 79 -12.50 -3.03 -8.55
CA LEU A 79 -12.42 -4.06 -9.59
C LEU A 79 -13.56 -3.93 -10.60
N ALA A 80 -14.80 -3.69 -10.14
CA ALA A 80 -15.95 -3.48 -11.04
C ALA A 80 -15.88 -2.16 -11.83
N SER A 81 -15.20 -1.13 -11.29
CA SER A 81 -14.99 0.14 -11.97
C SER A 81 -13.83 0.12 -12.98
N GLN A 82 -12.92 -0.85 -12.86
CA GLN A 82 -11.91 -1.13 -13.87
C GLN A 82 -12.56 -1.92 -15.01
N ARG A 83 -13.25 -1.21 -15.92
CA ARG A 83 -13.48 -1.74 -17.27
C ARG A 83 -12.12 -2.18 -17.84
N TYR A 84 -12.11 -3.29 -18.59
CA TYR A 84 -10.95 -3.88 -19.27
C TYR A 84 -10.15 -2.81 -20.03
N ASN A 85 -9.20 -2.19 -19.34
CA ASN A 85 -8.26 -1.24 -19.90
C ASN A 85 -6.92 -1.97 -19.91
N PRO A 86 -6.30 -2.18 -21.08
CA PRO A 86 -5.03 -2.89 -21.19
C PRO A 86 -3.92 -2.26 -20.32
N VAL A 87 -4.01 -0.93 -20.07
CA VAL A 87 -3.08 -0.22 -19.18
C VAL A 87 -3.24 -0.66 -17.72
N ASN A 88 -4.47 -0.89 -17.26
CA ASN A 88 -4.73 -1.36 -15.90
C ASN A 88 -4.24 -2.80 -15.70
N LEU A 89 -4.38 -3.65 -16.73
CA LEU A 89 -3.82 -5.00 -16.72
C LEU A 89 -2.30 -4.98 -16.59
N LEU A 90 -1.62 -4.12 -17.35
CA LEU A 90 -0.17 -3.93 -17.23
C LEU A 90 0.23 -3.50 -15.81
N ILE A 91 -0.45 -2.50 -15.24
CA ILE A 91 -0.17 -2.04 -13.86
C ILE A 91 -0.38 -3.18 -12.86
N CYS A 92 -1.46 -3.95 -12.97
CA CYS A 92 -1.73 -5.09 -12.10
C CYS A 92 -0.65 -6.17 -12.22
N VAL A 93 -0.15 -6.45 -13.43
CA VAL A 93 0.94 -7.41 -13.65
C VAL A 93 2.25 -6.91 -13.06
N PHE A 94 2.61 -5.65 -13.24
CA PHE A 94 3.84 -5.09 -12.67
C PHE A 94 3.78 -5.02 -11.14
N VAL A 95 2.69 -4.49 -10.58
CA VAL A 95 2.53 -4.39 -9.13
C VAL A 95 2.40 -5.77 -8.51
N GLY A 96 1.52 -6.63 -9.04
CA GLY A 96 1.35 -8.00 -8.57
C GLY A 96 2.64 -8.81 -8.70
N GLY A 97 3.33 -8.70 -9.83
CA GLY A 97 4.63 -9.31 -10.06
C GLY A 97 5.67 -8.85 -9.05
N SER A 98 5.77 -7.54 -8.80
CA SER A 98 6.72 -7.01 -7.80
C SER A 98 6.48 -7.54 -6.40
N ILE A 99 5.21 -7.68 -6.00
CA ILE A 99 4.82 -8.23 -4.70
C ILE A 99 5.19 -9.71 -4.62
N VAL A 100 4.86 -10.50 -5.64
CA VAL A 100 5.17 -11.93 -5.68
C VAL A 100 6.68 -12.15 -5.66
N THR A 101 7.45 -11.40 -6.46
CA THR A 101 8.92 -11.49 -6.47
C THR A 101 9.51 -11.10 -5.12
N ALA A 102 9.03 -10.03 -4.50
CA ALA A 102 9.50 -9.61 -3.17
C ALA A 102 9.21 -10.68 -2.10
N LEU A 103 8.01 -11.27 -2.12
CA LEU A 103 7.64 -12.35 -1.20
C LEU A 103 8.43 -13.62 -1.46
N ALA A 104 8.64 -14.00 -2.72
CA ALA A 104 9.44 -15.17 -3.10
C ALA A 104 10.90 -15.00 -2.66
N PHE A 105 11.47 -13.81 -2.88
CA PHE A 105 12.81 -13.46 -2.45
C PHE A 105 12.92 -13.47 -0.92
N ALA A 106 11.97 -12.84 -0.23
CA ALA A 106 11.90 -12.88 1.22
C ALA A 106 11.81 -14.33 1.73
N TRP A 107 10.97 -15.17 1.13
CA TRP A 107 10.82 -16.57 1.52
C TRP A 107 12.09 -17.39 1.26
N ALA A 108 12.77 -17.17 0.13
CA ALA A 108 14.03 -17.83 -0.20
C ALA A 108 15.17 -17.43 0.74
N HIS A 109 15.15 -16.20 1.27
CA HIS A 109 16.18 -15.67 2.18
C HIS A 109 15.79 -15.68 3.66
N THR A 110 14.56 -16.06 3.99
CA THR A 110 14.14 -16.33 5.37
C THR A 110 14.72 -17.69 5.74
N GLY A 111 15.80 -17.66 6.53
CA GLY A 111 16.44 -18.90 6.95
C GLY A 111 15.45 -19.82 7.66
N ARG A 112 15.49 -21.11 7.34
CA ARG A 112 14.57 -22.11 7.91
C ARG A 112 14.95 -22.37 9.36
N GLY A 113 13.96 -22.43 10.26
CA GLY A 113 14.20 -22.84 11.64
C GLY A 113 14.62 -24.31 11.70
N ALA A 114 15.70 -24.59 12.44
CA ALA A 114 16.13 -25.94 12.78
C ALA A 114 16.48 -26.00 14.27
N GLN A 115 16.64 -27.21 14.78
CA GLN A 115 17.08 -27.46 16.15
C GLN A 115 18.39 -28.23 16.14
N MET A 116 19.25 -28.00 17.13
CA MET A 116 20.47 -28.78 17.30
C MET A 116 20.16 -30.18 17.83
N SER A 117 20.68 -31.22 17.19
CA SER A 117 20.48 -32.62 17.59
C SER A 117 21.27 -33.01 18.84
N GLY A 118 22.33 -32.24 19.16
CA GLY A 118 23.29 -32.54 20.24
C GLY A 118 24.44 -33.46 19.81
N LEU A 119 24.53 -33.84 18.53
CA LEU A 119 25.63 -34.66 18.00
C LEU A 119 26.91 -33.85 17.74
N CYS A 120 26.78 -32.57 17.37
CA CYS A 120 27.93 -31.66 17.27
C CYS A 120 28.34 -31.19 18.66
N ARG A 121 29.58 -31.48 19.07
CA ARG A 121 30.18 -30.91 20.27
C ARG A 121 30.89 -29.60 19.93
N ASP A 122 30.60 -28.57 20.71
CA ASP A 122 31.26 -27.25 20.72
C ASP A 122 31.52 -26.61 19.34
N PRO A 123 30.46 -26.41 18.51
CA PRO A 123 30.58 -25.67 17.26
C PRO A 123 31.16 -24.26 17.48
N VAL A 124 32.15 -23.89 16.66
CA VAL A 124 32.80 -22.57 16.72
C VAL A 124 31.98 -21.58 15.92
N PHE A 125 31.43 -20.56 16.57
CA PHE A 125 30.70 -19.51 15.88
C PHE A 125 31.59 -18.31 15.63
N THR A 126 31.36 -17.61 14.53
CA THR A 126 31.93 -16.30 14.23
C THR A 126 30.82 -15.26 14.42
N TRP A 127 31.03 -14.32 15.34
CA TRP A 127 30.07 -13.25 15.62
C TRP A 127 30.23 -12.06 14.68
N SER A 128 29.31 -11.10 14.77
CA SER A 128 29.35 -9.86 13.97
C SER A 128 30.60 -9.01 14.20
N ASP A 129 31.28 -9.19 15.33
CA ASP A 129 32.56 -8.55 15.64
C ASP A 129 33.76 -9.31 15.03
N GLY A 130 33.52 -10.41 14.32
CA GLY A 130 34.56 -11.26 13.73
C GLY A 130 35.24 -12.21 14.72
N THR A 131 34.84 -12.20 16.00
CA THR A 131 35.47 -13.05 17.01
C THR A 131 34.94 -14.48 16.96
N PRO A 132 35.83 -15.50 17.01
CA PRO A 132 35.41 -16.88 17.22
C PRO A 132 35.11 -17.10 18.69
N ARG A 133 33.98 -17.75 19.00
CA ARG A 133 33.63 -18.17 20.37
C ARG A 133 32.92 -19.54 20.36
N TYR A 134 32.89 -20.16 21.53
CA TYR A 134 32.34 -21.50 21.75
C TYR A 134 31.12 -21.39 22.68
N PRO A 135 29.93 -21.13 22.14
CA PRO A 135 28.75 -21.02 22.97
C PRO A 135 28.29 -22.44 23.37
N SER A 136 27.91 -22.62 24.64
CA SER A 136 27.34 -23.87 25.11
C SER A 136 25.95 -24.08 24.48
N ILE A 137 25.90 -24.83 23.38
CA ILE A 137 24.66 -25.10 22.66
C ILE A 137 24.16 -26.49 23.02
N SER A 138 23.04 -26.55 23.73
CA SER A 138 22.40 -27.82 24.10
C SER A 138 21.55 -28.38 22.95
N LYS A 139 21.26 -29.68 23.03
CA LYS A 139 20.22 -30.31 22.21
C LYS A 139 18.90 -29.53 22.31
N GLY A 140 18.20 -29.40 21.19
CA GLY A 140 16.93 -28.66 21.08
C GLY A 140 17.08 -27.15 20.91
N THR A 141 18.31 -26.61 20.95
CA THR A 141 18.54 -25.17 20.72
C THR A 141 18.11 -24.80 19.30
N ARG A 142 17.25 -23.78 19.18
CA ARG A 142 16.78 -23.28 17.89
C ARG A 142 17.88 -22.47 17.19
N VAL A 143 18.10 -22.79 15.93
CA VAL A 143 19.03 -22.11 15.04
C VAL A 143 18.35 -21.83 13.70
N ILE A 144 18.89 -20.87 12.95
CA ILE A 144 18.37 -20.48 11.64
C ILE A 144 19.33 -21.01 10.58
N VAL A 145 18.88 -21.90 9.71
CA VAL A 145 19.66 -22.38 8.56
C VAL A 145 19.70 -21.30 7.50
N ARG A 146 20.89 -20.79 7.19
CA ARG A 146 21.14 -19.75 6.18
C ARG A 146 21.42 -20.33 4.80
N SER A 147 22.17 -21.43 4.75
CA SER A 147 22.44 -22.19 3.54
C SER A 147 22.65 -23.66 3.89
N GLU A 148 22.37 -24.55 2.94
CA GLU A 148 22.45 -25.99 3.14
C GLU A 148 23.00 -26.60 1.83
N SER A 149 24.08 -27.37 1.92
CA SER A 149 24.65 -28.17 0.81
C SER A 149 24.10 -29.60 0.89
N THR A 150 24.78 -30.64 0.41
CA THR A 150 24.35 -32.05 0.61
C THR A 150 24.69 -32.56 2.02
N GLU A 151 25.84 -32.15 2.57
CA GLU A 151 26.40 -32.70 3.82
C GLU A 151 26.48 -31.66 4.94
N VAL A 152 26.51 -30.38 4.58
CA VAL A 152 26.85 -29.30 5.50
C VAL A 152 25.77 -28.21 5.48
N ALA A 153 25.56 -27.54 6.59
CA ALA A 153 24.64 -26.42 6.72
C ALA A 153 25.32 -25.24 7.41
N THR A 154 25.19 -24.05 6.83
CA THR A 154 25.55 -22.80 7.51
C THR A 154 24.36 -22.37 8.34
N ILE A 155 24.58 -22.22 9.64
CA ILE A 155 23.56 -21.84 10.62
C ILE A 155 23.91 -20.50 11.26
N ALA A 156 22.87 -19.77 11.64
CA ALA A 156 22.95 -18.60 12.48
C ALA A 156 22.29 -18.90 13.83
N TYR A 157 23.01 -18.61 14.91
CA TYR A 157 22.51 -18.71 16.28
C TYR A 157 22.43 -17.31 16.88
N TRP A 158 21.32 -17.00 17.56
CA TRP A 158 21.17 -15.75 18.28
C TRP A 158 21.43 -15.97 19.76
N GLN A 159 22.32 -15.17 20.33
CA GLN A 159 22.58 -15.13 21.76
C GLN A 159 22.21 -13.76 22.32
N PRO A 160 21.51 -13.69 23.48
CA PRO A 160 21.26 -12.44 24.16
C PRO A 160 22.54 -11.65 24.38
N LEU A 161 22.49 -10.33 24.17
CA LEU A 161 23.61 -9.38 24.32
C LEU A 161 24.79 -9.52 23.34
N ALA A 162 25.01 -10.70 22.75
CA ALA A 162 26.08 -10.94 21.77
C ALA A 162 25.61 -10.88 20.31
N GLY A 163 24.30 -11.00 20.04
CA GLY A 163 23.74 -10.92 18.70
C GLY A 163 23.83 -12.25 17.94
N TYR A 164 23.99 -12.20 16.62
CA TYR A 164 24.06 -13.39 15.78
C TYR A 164 25.51 -13.87 15.60
N GLY A 165 25.72 -15.15 15.92
CA GLY A 165 26.89 -15.90 15.48
C GLY A 165 26.53 -16.76 14.27
N ILE A 166 27.48 -16.97 13.37
CA ILE A 166 27.34 -17.85 12.21
C ILE A 166 28.38 -18.98 12.31
N THR A 167 27.98 -20.20 11.98
CA THR A 167 28.92 -21.33 11.86
C THR A 167 28.44 -22.30 10.79
N THR A 168 29.32 -23.23 10.46
CA THR A 168 29.09 -24.29 9.49
C THR A 168 29.14 -25.61 10.24
N VAL A 169 28.04 -26.37 10.20
CA VAL A 169 27.90 -27.67 10.88
C VAL A 169 27.49 -28.75 9.88
N GLU A 170 27.80 -30.00 10.19
CA GLU A 170 27.25 -31.13 9.44
C GLU A 170 25.72 -31.21 9.63
N LYS A 171 25.00 -31.62 8.59
CA LYS A 171 23.54 -31.72 8.66
C LYS A 171 23.03 -32.69 9.71
N VAL A 172 23.79 -33.75 10.01
CA VAL A 172 23.44 -34.71 11.06
C VAL A 172 23.33 -34.04 12.43
N CYS A 173 23.95 -32.87 12.60
CA CYS A 173 23.85 -32.06 13.80
C CYS A 173 22.53 -31.26 13.90
N LEU A 174 21.69 -31.28 12.87
CA LEU A 174 20.45 -30.53 12.80
C LEU A 174 19.24 -31.47 12.71
N VAL A 175 18.20 -31.12 13.46
CA VAL A 175 16.85 -31.67 13.34
C VAL A 175 15.99 -30.59 12.71
N LYS A 176 15.33 -30.90 11.59
CA LYS A 176 14.36 -29.97 10.99
C LYS A 176 13.20 -29.78 11.95
N GLY A 177 12.90 -28.52 12.30
CA GLY A 177 11.72 -28.23 13.11
C GLY A 177 10.47 -28.46 12.28
N GLU A 178 9.54 -29.26 12.80
CA GLU A 178 8.17 -29.38 12.29
C GLU A 178 7.39 -28.07 12.50
#